data_AF-A0A6L4U527-F1
#
_entry.id   AF-A0A6L4U527-F1
#
_cell.length_a   1.000
_cell.length_b   1.000
_cell.length_c   1.000
_cell.angle_alpha   90.00
_cell.angle_beta   90.00
_cell.angle_gamma   90.00
#
_symmetry.space_group_name_H-M   'P 1'
#
loop_
_entity.id
_entity.type
_entity.pdbx_description
1 polymer ?
#
loop_
_entity_poly.entity_id
_entity_poly.type
_entity_poly.pdbx_seq_one_letter_code
_entity_poly.pdbx_strand_id
1 'polypeptide(L)'
;MTNYFLLRFFKEHDHRFRHRVRILFGGSEEIALNDIKWFVANIGAPYQAIVTDGPFPVNNIQKGLLDVDVELPVGPQLPNGQKTHMAPAWVSIARMRKADRLPPMVV
;
A
#
# COMPACT_ATOMS: atom_id res chain seq x y z
N MET A 1 10.91 0.68 12.65
CA MET A 1 11.85 0.86 13.79
C MET A 1 12.52 2.24 13.79
N THR A 2 13.08 2.73 12.67
CA THR A 2 13.82 4.01 12.59
C THR A 2 13.08 5.22 13.19
N ASN A 3 11.78 5.39 12.90
CA ASN A 3 11.00 6.53 13.39
C ASN A 3 10.92 6.61 14.92
N TYR A 4 10.90 5.46 15.59
CA TYR A 4 10.88 5.41 17.05
C TYR A 4 12.18 5.98 17.64
N PHE A 5 13.32 5.58 17.10
CA PHE A 5 14.62 6.09 17.54
C PHE A 5 14.79 7.58 17.27
N LEU A 6 14.25 8.08 16.16
CA LEU A 6 14.24 9.52 15.87
C LEU A 6 13.44 10.31 16.91
N LEU A 7 12.22 9.84 17.24
CA LEU A 7 11.41 10.49 18.28
C LEU A 7 12.05 10.38 19.67
N ARG A 8 12.72 9.26 19.96
CA ARG A 8 13.50 9.07 21.17
C ARG A 8 14.65 10.07 21.26
N PHE A 9 15.42 10.27 20.18
CA PHE A 9 16.49 11.25 20.11
C PHE A 9 15.98 12.66 20.46
N PHE A 10 14.88 13.10 19.85
CA PHE A 10 14.29 14.41 20.15
C PHE A 10 13.84 14.53 21.60
N LYS A 11 13.25 13.46 22.16
CA LYS A 11 12.85 13.42 23.58
C LYS A 11 14.06 13.53 24.51
N GLU A 12 15.16 12.86 24.19
CA GLU A 12 16.40 12.87 24.99
C GLU A 12 17.13 14.23 24.95
N HIS A 13 16.89 15.05 23.91
CA HIS A 13 17.47 16.39 23.75
C HIS A 13 16.50 17.52 24.10
N ASP A 14 15.43 17.23 24.87
CA ASP A 14 14.39 18.18 25.30
C ASP A 14 13.78 19.02 24.18
N HIS A 15 13.68 18.44 22.97
CA HIS A 15 13.11 19.13 21.82
C HIS A 15 11.58 19.20 21.94
N ARG A 16 11.02 20.41 21.78
CA ARG A 16 9.58 20.64 21.81
C ARG A 16 9.03 20.89 20.41
N PHE A 17 8.15 20.01 19.95
CA PHE A 17 7.46 20.18 18.68
C PHE A 17 6.37 21.26 18.78
N ARG A 18 6.24 22.08 17.71
CA ARG A 18 5.16 23.06 17.57
C ARG A 18 3.78 22.41 17.43
N HIS A 19 3.74 21.17 16.96
CA HIS A 19 2.53 20.39 16.76
C HIS A 19 2.60 19.09 17.56
N ARG A 20 1.44 18.54 17.92
CA ARG A 20 1.37 17.23 18.57
C ARG A 20 1.82 16.15 17.58
N VAL A 21 2.92 15.49 17.89
CA VAL A 21 3.43 14.35 17.12
C VAL A 21 2.91 13.04 17.71
N ARG A 22 2.51 12.11 16.87
CA ARG A 22 2.12 10.74 17.24
C ARG A 22 2.82 9.75 16.32
N ILE A 23 3.27 8.64 16.89
CA ILE A 23 3.71 7.46 16.13
C ILE A 23 2.60 6.42 16.19
N LEU A 24 2.24 5.85 15.05
CA LEU A 24 1.25 4.78 14.93
C LEU A 24 1.93 3.56 14.32
N PHE A 25 1.75 2.41 14.97
CA PHE A 25 2.12 1.10 14.41
C PHE A 25 0.82 0.36 14.11
N GLY A 26 0.50 0.19 12.83
CA GLY A 26 -0.61 -0.65 12.39
C GLY A 26 -0.16 -2.11 12.30
N GLY A 27 -1.08 -3.04 12.55
CA GLY A 27 -0.89 -4.48 12.36
C GLY A 27 -1.71 -5.06 11.19
N SER A 28 -2.59 -4.28 10.57
CA SER A 28 -3.56 -4.72 9.55
C SER A 28 -3.31 -4.11 8.17
N GLU A 29 -2.18 -3.42 7.95
CA GLU A 29 -1.84 -2.73 6.69
C GLU A 29 -1.99 -3.67 5.47
N GLU A 30 -1.35 -4.83 5.52
CA GLU A 30 -1.30 -5.84 4.43
C GLU A 30 -2.64 -6.52 4.08
N ILE A 31 -3.71 -6.26 4.83
CA ILE A 31 -4.98 -6.98 4.67
C ILE A 31 -6.13 -6.02 4.38
N ALA A 32 -6.36 -5.07 5.30
CA ALA A 32 -7.59 -4.26 5.26
C ALA A 32 -7.44 -2.87 5.87
N LEU A 33 -6.27 -2.54 6.43
CA LEU A 33 -6.01 -1.27 7.12
C LEU A 33 -6.99 -0.99 8.27
N ASN A 34 -7.48 -2.03 8.96
CA ASN A 34 -8.52 -1.88 9.98
C ASN A 34 -8.10 -0.97 11.13
N ASP A 35 -6.82 -1.02 11.52
CA ASP A 35 -6.30 -0.18 12.61
C ASP A 35 -6.35 1.31 12.26
N ILE A 36 -5.98 1.67 11.03
CA ILE A 36 -6.00 3.06 10.56
C ILE A 36 -7.43 3.54 10.38
N LYS A 37 -8.32 2.71 9.80
CA LYS A 37 -9.76 3.01 9.69
C LYS A 37 -10.37 3.31 11.05
N TRP A 38 -10.09 2.45 12.03
CA TRP A 38 -10.55 2.65 13.40
C TRP A 38 -9.95 3.92 14.02
N PHE A 39 -8.64 4.15 13.86
CA PHE A 39 -7.96 5.33 14.40
C PHE A 39 -8.59 6.62 13.85
N VAL A 40 -8.80 6.72 12.54
CA VAL A 40 -9.42 7.91 11.93
C VAL A 40 -10.85 8.10 12.44
N ALA A 41 -11.63 7.03 12.55
CA ALA A 41 -13.02 7.11 13.01
C ALA A 41 -13.16 7.53 14.48
N ASN A 42 -12.24 7.12 15.35
CA ASN A 42 -12.36 7.31 16.81
C ASN A 42 -11.51 8.46 17.35
N ILE A 43 -10.39 8.77 16.70
CA ILE A 43 -9.39 9.73 17.16
C ILE A 43 -9.30 10.95 16.23
N GLY A 44 -9.68 10.79 14.97
CA GLY A 44 -9.61 11.79 13.92
C GLY A 44 -8.36 11.65 13.03
N ALA A 45 -8.50 12.10 11.78
CA ALA A 45 -7.38 12.14 10.84
C ALA A 45 -6.33 13.18 11.28
N PRO A 46 -5.02 12.87 11.15
CA PRO A 46 -3.98 13.85 11.41
C PRO A 46 -4.00 14.94 10.32
N TYR A 47 -3.59 16.15 10.68
CA TYR A 47 -3.39 17.25 9.72
C TYR A 47 -2.35 16.89 8.64
N GLN A 48 -1.30 16.17 9.04
CA GLN A 48 -0.26 15.68 8.15
C GLN A 48 0.23 14.31 8.63
N ALA A 49 0.45 13.39 7.69
CA ALA A 49 1.00 12.07 7.96
C ALA A 49 2.26 11.85 7.12
N ILE A 50 3.25 11.16 7.71
CA ILE A 50 4.44 10.67 7.02
C ILE A 50 4.44 9.16 7.16
N VAL A 51 4.40 8.46 6.03
CA VAL A 51 4.48 7.00 5.96
C VAL A 51 5.90 6.64 5.50
N THR A 52 6.62 5.88 6.32
CA THR A 52 8.02 5.51 6.04
C THR A 52 8.16 4.11 5.46
N ASP A 53 7.07 3.58 4.90
CA ASP A 53 7.01 2.29 4.26
C ASP A 53 7.16 2.45 2.74
N GLY A 54 8.32 2.96 2.34
CA GLY A 54 8.62 3.27 0.95
C GLY A 54 10.08 3.68 0.75
N PRO A 55 10.60 3.58 -0.49
CA PRO A 55 11.97 3.91 -0.79
C PRO A 55 12.23 5.43 -0.84
N PHE A 56 13.48 5.82 -0.66
CA PHE A 56 13.99 7.17 -0.94
C PHE A 56 13.93 7.47 -2.46
N PRO A 57 13.88 8.75 -2.89
CA PRO A 57 14.01 9.98 -2.08
C PRO A 57 12.73 10.42 -1.36
N VAL A 58 11.59 10.41 -2.04
CA VAL A 58 10.27 10.61 -1.42
C VAL A 58 9.21 10.02 -2.35
N ASN A 59 8.21 9.36 -1.79
CA ASN A 59 7.07 8.91 -2.55
C ASN A 59 5.85 9.79 -2.23
N ASN A 60 5.43 10.59 -3.21
CA ASN A 60 4.26 11.48 -3.08
C ASN A 60 2.96 10.84 -3.57
N ILE A 61 3.03 9.70 -4.27
CA ILE A 61 1.88 9.09 -4.94
C ILE A 61 2.00 7.57 -4.90
N GLN A 62 0.98 6.91 -4.37
CA GLN A 62 0.85 5.46 -4.49
C GLN A 62 -0.14 5.12 -5.62
N LYS A 63 0.23 4.17 -6.48
CA LYS A 63 -0.70 3.61 -7.46
C LYS A 63 -1.81 2.87 -6.70
N GLY A 64 -3.06 3.06 -7.10
CA GLY A 64 -4.16 2.25 -6.58
C GLY A 64 -3.95 0.76 -6.85
N LEU A 65 -4.31 -0.07 -5.86
CA LEU A 65 -4.37 -1.52 -5.99
C LEU A 65 -5.82 -1.92 -6.26
N LEU A 66 -6.01 -2.81 -7.23
CA LEU A 66 -7.28 -3.44 -7.52
C LEU A 66 -6.99 -4.92 -7.73
N ASP A 67 -7.44 -5.74 -6.78
CA ASP A 67 -7.40 -7.18 -6.90
C ASP A 67 -8.74 -7.69 -7.41
N VAL A 68 -8.69 -8.62 -8.36
CA VAL A 68 -9.87 -9.24 -8.99
C VAL A 68 -9.77 -10.74 -8.81
N ASP A 69 -10.71 -11.30 -8.07
CA ASP A 69 -10.88 -12.74 -7.98
C ASP A 69 -11.69 -13.23 -9.19
N VAL A 70 -11.13 -14.17 -9.94
CA VAL A 70 -11.78 -14.78 -11.09
C VAL A 70 -11.93 -16.27 -10.83
N GLU A 71 -13.17 -16.72 -10.68
CA GLU A 71 -13.50 -18.13 -10.57
C GLU A 71 -13.86 -18.65 -11.97
N LEU A 72 -13.07 -19.60 -12.46
CA LEU A 72 -13.35 -20.33 -13.69
C LEU A 72 -13.51 -21.81 -13.37
N PRO A 73 -14.52 -22.51 -13.92
CA PRO A 73 -14.58 -23.95 -13.82
C PRO A 73 -13.36 -24.55 -14.54
N VAL A 74 -12.42 -25.06 -13.75
CA VAL A 74 -11.22 -25.72 -14.26
C VAL A 74 -11.48 -27.22 -14.42
N GLY A 75 -11.03 -27.79 -15.54
CA GLY A 75 -10.99 -29.25 -15.70
C GLY A 75 -10.01 -29.90 -14.71
N PRO A 76 -9.99 -31.24 -14.60
CA PRO A 76 -9.25 -31.98 -13.56
C PRO A 76 -7.71 -31.84 -13.58
N GLN A 77 -7.16 -31.01 -14.48
CA GLN A 77 -5.74 -30.92 -14.79
C GLN A 77 -5.01 -29.76 -14.09
N LEU A 78 -5.73 -28.88 -13.38
CA LEU A 78 -5.14 -27.71 -12.71
C LEU A 78 -5.14 -27.88 -11.19
N PRO A 79 -3.98 -27.75 -10.52
CA PRO A 79 -3.91 -27.82 -9.06
C PRO A 79 -4.44 -26.53 -8.41
N ASN A 80 -5.08 -26.68 -7.25
CA ASN A 80 -5.72 -25.58 -6.52
C ASN A 80 -4.71 -24.62 -5.86
N GLY A 81 -4.89 -23.32 -6.10
CA GLY A 81 -4.61 -22.21 -5.17
C GLY A 81 -3.16 -21.74 -5.00
N GLN A 82 -2.89 -20.48 -5.36
CA GLN A 82 -1.77 -19.68 -4.84
C GLN A 82 -2.25 -18.27 -4.48
N LYS A 83 -1.75 -17.72 -3.37
CA LYS A 83 -2.03 -16.34 -2.95
C LYS A 83 -1.20 -15.35 -3.76
N THR A 84 -1.85 -14.28 -4.23
CA THR A 84 -1.36 -13.32 -5.23
C THR A 84 -0.90 -12.01 -4.63
N HIS A 85 0.23 -11.99 -3.91
CA HIS A 85 1.01 -10.74 -3.71
C HIS A 85 2.40 -10.82 -4.35
N MET A 86 2.77 -12.01 -4.84
CA MET A 86 3.87 -12.20 -5.78
C MET A 86 3.32 -12.99 -6.97
N ALA A 87 3.64 -12.55 -8.19
CA ALA A 87 3.52 -13.44 -9.32
C ALA A 87 4.43 -14.66 -9.06
N PRO A 88 3.94 -15.89 -9.18
CA PRO A 88 4.82 -17.05 -9.11
C PRO A 88 5.91 -16.91 -10.18
N ALA A 89 7.12 -17.36 -9.88
CA ALA A 89 8.33 -17.06 -10.65
C ALA A 89 8.28 -17.42 -12.16
N TRP A 90 7.31 -18.24 -12.57
CA TRP A 90 7.09 -18.66 -13.95
C TRP A 90 6.01 -17.86 -14.70
N VAL A 91 5.34 -16.90 -14.05
CA VAL A 91 4.35 -16.02 -14.68
C VAL A 91 4.97 -14.66 -14.99
N SER A 92 5.06 -14.34 -16.29
CA SER A 92 5.39 -12.98 -16.75
C SER A 92 4.10 -12.19 -16.98
N ILE A 93 3.87 -11.15 -16.18
CA ILE A 93 2.78 -10.19 -16.45
C ILE A 93 3.24 -9.27 -17.58
N ALA A 94 2.71 -9.47 -18.79
CA ALA A 94 2.93 -8.54 -19.90
C ALA A 94 2.27 -7.20 -19.56
N ARG A 95 3.09 -6.15 -19.41
CA ARG A 95 2.64 -4.78 -19.12
C ARG A 95 2.04 -4.16 -20.39
N MET A 96 0.71 -4.20 -20.54
CA MET A 96 0.04 -3.41 -21.58
C MET A 96 0.17 -1.91 -21.26
N ARG A 97 0.80 -1.17 -22.18
CA ARG A 97 0.83 0.30 -22.15
C ARG A 97 -0.41 0.83 -22.88
N LYS A 98 -1.02 1.87 -22.31
CA LYS A 98 -2.13 2.63 -22.90
C LYS A 98 -1.63 3.41 -24.13
N ALA A 99 -1.38 2.74 -25.25
CA ALA A 99 -0.99 3.39 -26.50
C ALA A 99 -1.36 2.62 -27.79
N ASP A 100 -2.07 1.51 -27.71
CA ASP A 100 -2.58 0.86 -28.92
C ASP A 100 -3.92 1.50 -29.27
N ARG A 101 -3.84 2.63 -29.99
CA ARG A 101 -4.98 3.31 -30.62
C ARG A 101 -5.79 2.27 -31.40
N LEU A 102 -7.07 2.11 -31.05
CA LEU A 102 -8.06 1.47 -31.92
C LEU A 102 -8.07 2.24 -33.26
N PRO A 103 -8.03 1.57 -34.42
CA PRO A 103 -8.15 2.27 -35.69
C PRO A 103 -9.52 2.94 -35.78
N PRO A 104 -9.63 4.11 -36.45
CA PRO A 104 -10.89 4.83 -36.54
C PRO A 104 -11.91 3.99 -37.30
N MET A 105 -13.08 3.82 -36.70
CA MET A 105 -14.25 3.23 -37.33
C MET A 105 -14.75 4.20 -38.41
N VAL A 106 -14.64 3.79 -39.67
CA VAL A 106 -15.24 4.51 -40.79
C VAL A 106 -16.76 4.28 -40.72
N VAL A 107 -17.51 5.37 -40.71
CA VAL A 107 -18.98 5.42 -40.76
C VAL A 107 -19.47 4.94 -42.12
#